data_AF-A0A1I8GVE4-F1
#
_entry.id   AF-A0A1I8GVE4-F1
#
_cell.length_a   1.000
_cell.length_b   1.000
_cell.length_c   1.000
_cell.angle_alpha   90.00
_cell.angle_beta   90.00
_cell.angle_gamma   90.00
#
_symmetry.space_group_name_H-M   'P 1'
#
loop_
_entity.id
_entity.type
_entity.pdbx_description
1 polymer ?
#
loop_
_entity_poly.entity_id
_entity_poly.type
_entity_poly.pdbx_seq_one_letter_code
_entity_poly.pdbx_strand_id
1 'polypeptide(L)'
;MSQAADATAAAGAAADDSQALPPSLNPGPPPITKVIVHPLVLLSVVDHYNRLEKVSVGHRRCIGVLLGSRQGDVLDISNSFAIPFEEDPRDRSVWFLDHDYLETMFGMFKKVNAKERIVGWYHSGPRLCQNDIGINELIGKFCVSGSPVLVIVSIKETEGLPTEAYTAIEEVHDDGRPPSKTWNHLASEIGAEEAEEVGVEHLLRDIKDSTVGTLSQRIGSQRSGLRGFHAQLKEINAYLEDVISGRLPINHQIAYRLQDTVNLLPDISLPEFVRALYMQTNDQALVIYLSSMLRSILALDDLIDNKLQNRETEKEETDQLQAARAKAAAAAASAAAAPDGKKPAEDQPPSSDKPDSGEKKR
;
A
#
# COMPACT_ATOMS: atom_id res chain seq x y z
N MET A 1 36.50 89.26 12.68
CA MET A 1 37.49 89.38 13.76
C MET A 1 36.73 89.09 15.06
N SER A 2 37.08 88.11 15.90
CA SER A 2 38.31 87.28 15.90
C SER A 2 38.04 85.75 15.99
N GLN A 3 39.12 85.00 15.86
CA GLN A 3 39.35 83.55 16.03
C GLN A 3 38.63 82.93 17.26
N ALA A 4 38.20 81.66 17.30
CA ALA A 4 38.89 80.38 17.04
C ALA A 4 39.96 80.01 18.09
N ALA A 5 40.16 78.75 18.52
CA ALA A 5 39.55 77.47 18.12
C ALA A 5 38.94 76.72 19.36
N ASP A 6 38.96 75.41 19.65
CA ASP A 6 39.62 74.21 19.07
C ASP A 6 38.91 72.89 19.52
N ALA A 7 39.62 71.74 19.49
CA ALA A 7 39.27 70.35 19.84
C ALA A 7 38.50 70.11 21.18
N THR A 8 37.79 68.99 21.40
CA THR A 8 38.16 67.59 21.05
C THR A 8 36.93 66.68 20.86
N ALA A 9 37.05 65.66 20.00
CA ALA A 9 36.05 64.60 19.81
C ALA A 9 36.61 63.22 20.19
N ALA A 10 35.81 62.39 20.87
CA ALA A 10 36.09 60.96 21.09
C ALA A 10 34.78 60.17 21.25
N ALA A 11 34.73 58.99 20.64
CA ALA A 11 33.53 58.17 20.47
C ALA A 11 32.79 57.77 21.76
N GLY A 12 31.46 57.96 21.76
CA GLY A 12 30.55 57.14 22.55
C GLY A 12 30.05 55.98 21.69
N ALA A 13 30.26 54.73 22.11
CA ALA A 13 29.94 53.57 21.30
C ALA A 13 28.44 53.23 21.34
N ALA A 14 27.84 52.94 20.18
CA ALA A 14 26.59 52.21 20.12
C ALA A 14 26.88 50.71 20.35
N ALA A 15 26.33 50.14 21.41
CA ALA A 15 26.41 48.71 21.70
C ALA A 15 25.05 48.06 21.41
N ASP A 16 25.07 47.12 20.48
CA ASP A 16 23.97 46.28 20.04
C ASP A 16 23.40 45.45 21.21
N ASP A 17 22.15 45.68 21.60
CA ASP A 17 21.48 44.97 22.71
C ASP A 17 20.67 43.76 22.19
N SER A 18 21.31 42.97 21.33
CA SER A 18 20.78 41.69 20.84
C SER A 18 21.22 40.54 21.76
N GLN A 19 20.39 40.25 22.76
CA GLN A 19 20.57 39.09 23.65
C GLN A 19 20.38 37.76 22.90
N ALA A 20 21.42 37.31 22.20
CA ALA A 20 21.49 35.99 21.62
C ALA A 20 21.46 34.92 22.73
N LEU A 21 20.43 34.07 22.71
CA LEU A 21 20.32 32.91 23.58
C LEU A 21 21.53 31.97 23.39
N PRO A 22 22.00 31.27 24.45
CA PRO A 22 23.10 30.34 24.33
C PRO A 22 22.74 29.21 23.37
N PRO A 23 23.69 28.72 22.53
CA PRO A 23 23.41 27.64 21.59
C PRO A 23 23.07 26.36 22.34
N SER A 24 21.80 25.96 22.29
CA SER A 24 21.32 24.71 22.87
C SER A 24 21.98 23.51 22.20
N LEU A 25 22.08 22.42 22.95
CA LEU A 25 22.84 21.23 22.59
C LEU A 25 22.45 20.66 21.22
N ASN A 26 23.47 20.17 20.51
CA ASN A 26 23.46 19.09 19.53
C ASN A 26 22.06 18.64 19.05
N PRO A 27 21.64 18.94 17.80
CA PRO A 27 20.30 18.58 17.33
C PRO A 27 20.09 17.07 17.47
N GLY A 28 19.02 16.71 18.20
CA GLY A 28 18.59 15.32 18.27
C GLY A 28 18.31 14.77 16.86
N PRO A 29 18.42 13.44 16.65
CA PRO A 29 18.08 12.86 15.36
C PRO A 29 16.66 13.29 14.98
N PRO A 30 16.41 13.75 13.74
CA PRO A 30 15.21 14.53 13.40
C PRO A 30 13.89 13.84 13.80
N PRO A 31 12.79 14.58 14.01
CA PRO A 31 11.49 13.94 14.21
C PRO A 31 11.17 13.08 12.99
N ILE A 32 10.88 11.79 13.20
CA ILE A 32 10.53 10.84 12.13
C ILE A 32 9.19 11.28 11.54
N THR A 33 9.15 11.64 10.26
CA THR A 33 7.90 12.01 9.58
C THR A 33 7.17 10.81 8.98
N LYS A 34 7.92 9.78 8.55
CA LYS A 34 7.42 8.68 7.72
C LYS A 34 7.90 7.31 8.18
N VAL A 35 7.00 6.33 8.13
CA VAL A 35 7.24 4.94 8.53
C VAL A 35 6.87 4.00 7.39
N ILE A 36 7.83 3.20 6.93
CA ILE A 36 7.63 2.18 5.89
C ILE A 36 7.58 0.81 6.55
N VAL A 37 6.48 0.09 6.38
CA VAL A 37 6.27 -1.27 6.94
C VAL A 37 6.40 -2.31 5.83
N HIS A 38 7.30 -3.27 5.99
CA HIS A 38 7.46 -4.37 5.03
C HIS A 38 6.34 -5.42 5.14
N PRO A 39 5.87 -6.04 4.03
CA PRO A 39 4.85 -7.10 4.06
C PRO A 39 5.21 -8.29 4.95
N LEU A 40 6.51 -8.62 5.08
CA LEU A 40 6.99 -9.69 5.97
C LEU A 40 6.61 -9.41 7.44
N VAL A 41 6.64 -8.15 7.88
CA VAL A 41 6.23 -7.75 9.23
C VAL A 41 4.74 -8.06 9.44
N LEU A 42 3.88 -7.69 8.48
CA LEU A 42 2.43 -7.92 8.56
C LEU A 42 2.10 -9.42 8.62
N LEU A 43 2.75 -10.22 7.78
CA LEU A 43 2.61 -11.68 7.81
C LEU A 43 3.08 -12.27 9.16
N SER A 44 4.16 -11.73 9.72
CA SER A 44 4.70 -12.15 11.03
C SER A 44 3.77 -11.79 12.19
N VAL A 45 3.10 -10.63 12.16
CA VAL A 45 2.08 -10.25 13.15
C VAL A 45 0.87 -11.20 13.07
N VAL A 46 0.41 -11.54 11.86
CA VAL A 46 -0.72 -12.45 11.65
C VAL A 46 -0.39 -13.88 12.09
N ASP A 47 0.80 -14.40 11.78
CA ASP A 47 1.24 -15.72 12.28
C ASP A 47 1.41 -15.72 13.82
N HIS A 48 1.96 -14.66 14.40
CA HIS A 48 2.05 -14.51 15.86
C HIS A 48 0.65 -14.55 16.52
N TYR A 49 -0.32 -13.79 15.99
CA TYR A 49 -1.71 -13.81 16.47
C TYR A 49 -2.34 -15.20 16.36
N ASN A 50 -2.17 -15.86 15.21
CA ASN A 50 -2.63 -17.23 14.93
C ASN A 50 -1.94 -18.31 15.78
N ARG A 51 -0.85 -17.99 16.50
CA ARG A 51 -0.24 -18.86 17.51
C ARG A 51 -0.85 -18.63 18.89
N LEU A 52 -1.13 -17.38 19.28
CA LEU A 52 -1.74 -17.10 20.58
C LEU A 52 -3.20 -17.57 20.68
N GLU A 53 -4.01 -17.44 19.63
CA GLU A 53 -5.40 -17.96 19.65
C GLU A 53 -5.48 -19.48 19.85
N LYS A 54 -4.42 -20.24 19.52
CA LYS A 54 -4.34 -21.69 19.75
C LYS A 54 -3.95 -22.05 21.18
N VAL A 55 -3.42 -21.10 21.94
CA VAL A 55 -2.86 -21.31 23.30
C VAL A 55 -3.71 -20.65 24.38
N SER A 56 -4.41 -19.54 24.07
CA SER A 56 -5.17 -18.76 25.05
C SER A 56 -6.65 -18.66 24.69
N VAL A 57 -7.53 -19.04 25.62
CA VAL A 57 -8.99 -18.92 25.46
C VAL A 57 -9.43 -17.47 25.75
N GLY A 58 -9.12 -16.58 24.81
CA GLY A 58 -9.50 -15.17 24.84
C GLY A 58 -8.63 -14.31 23.93
N HIS A 59 -9.22 -13.28 23.33
CA HIS A 59 -8.53 -12.33 22.44
C HIS A 59 -7.56 -11.42 23.21
N ARG A 60 -6.39 -11.95 23.57
CA ARG A 60 -5.28 -11.18 24.14
C ARG A 60 -4.61 -10.33 23.06
N ARG A 61 -4.16 -9.12 23.43
CA ARG A 61 -3.36 -8.27 22.53
C ARG A 61 -1.98 -8.91 22.35
N CYS A 62 -1.57 -9.16 21.12
CA CYS A 62 -0.20 -9.61 20.82
C CYS A 62 0.71 -8.40 20.77
N ILE A 63 1.89 -8.48 21.39
CA ILE A 63 2.93 -7.45 21.38
C ILE A 63 4.24 -8.04 20.87
N GLY A 64 4.99 -7.28 20.08
CA GLY A 64 6.31 -7.68 19.65
C GLY A 64 7.19 -6.48 19.30
N VAL A 65 8.49 -6.72 19.18
CA VAL A 65 9.47 -5.69 18.84
C VAL A 65 9.61 -5.56 17.32
N LEU A 66 9.75 -4.32 16.87
CA LEU A 66 10.02 -3.97 15.48
C LEU A 66 11.52 -3.79 15.29
N LEU A 67 12.05 -4.49 14.30
CA LEU A 67 13.43 -4.42 13.85
C LEU A 67 13.48 -3.73 12.48
N GLY A 68 14.44 -2.82 12.33
CA GLY A 68 14.53 -2.02 11.13
C GLY A 68 15.81 -1.21 11.05
N SER A 69 15.85 -0.32 10.07
CA SER A 69 16.89 0.68 9.90
C SER A 69 16.26 2.06 9.77
N ARG A 70 17.01 3.11 10.12
CA ARG A 70 16.51 4.49 10.06
C ARG A 70 17.34 5.29 9.06
N GLN A 71 16.73 5.63 7.93
CA GLN A 71 17.37 6.38 6.85
C GLN A 71 17.02 7.87 6.96
N GLY A 72 17.69 8.53 7.91
CA GLY A 72 17.52 9.97 8.17
C GLY A 72 16.17 10.26 8.83
N ASP A 73 15.20 10.67 8.02
CA ASP A 73 13.82 10.99 8.43
C ASP A 73 12.86 9.79 8.27
N VAL A 74 13.15 8.90 7.30
CA VAL A 74 12.33 7.70 7.04
C VAL A 74 12.75 6.57 7.97
N LEU A 75 11.77 5.83 8.49
CA LEU A 75 11.96 4.63 9.29
C LEU A 75 11.54 3.38 8.50
N ASP A 76 12.49 2.52 8.16
CA ASP A 76 12.25 1.30 7.40
C ASP A 76 12.15 0.11 8.34
N ILE A 77 10.96 -0.49 8.41
CA ILE A 77 10.65 -1.60 9.33
C ILE A 77 10.62 -2.90 8.54
N SER A 78 11.78 -3.55 8.44
CA SER A 78 12.00 -4.74 7.62
C SER A 78 11.59 -6.05 8.32
N ASN A 79 11.64 -6.12 9.65
CA ASN A 79 11.53 -7.37 10.39
C ASN A 79 10.85 -7.17 11.75
N SER A 80 10.32 -8.23 12.35
CA SER A 80 9.70 -8.17 13.68
C SER A 80 9.75 -9.51 14.40
N PHE A 81 9.68 -9.49 15.73
CA PHE A 81 9.56 -10.71 16.52
C PHE A 81 8.56 -10.58 17.67
N ALA A 82 7.85 -11.66 17.93
CA ALA A 82 6.96 -11.83 19.07
C ALA A 82 7.73 -11.74 20.40
N ILE A 83 7.15 -11.16 21.44
CA ILE A 83 7.65 -11.27 22.81
C ILE A 83 6.55 -11.86 23.69
N PRO A 84 6.85 -12.79 24.62
CA PRO A 84 5.90 -13.22 25.64
C PRO A 84 5.36 -12.02 26.43
N PHE A 85 4.06 -11.77 26.26
CA PHE A 85 3.34 -10.67 26.89
C PHE A 85 2.05 -11.18 27.53
N GLU A 86 1.83 -10.81 28.80
CA GLU A 86 0.57 -11.06 29.50
C GLU A 86 0.04 -9.76 30.12
N GLU A 87 -1.26 -9.51 29.91
CA GLU A 87 -2.04 -8.39 30.45
C GLU A 87 -3.22 -8.98 31.22
N ASP A 88 -3.47 -8.54 32.46
CA ASP A 88 -4.64 -9.02 33.20
C ASP A 88 -5.93 -8.44 32.56
N PRO A 89 -6.91 -9.28 32.15
CA PRO A 89 -8.15 -8.81 31.54
C PRO A 89 -9.04 -8.00 32.49
N ARG A 90 -8.77 -8.00 33.80
CA ARG A 90 -9.47 -7.22 34.84
C ARG A 90 -8.73 -5.90 35.09
N ASP A 91 -7.49 -5.99 35.56
CA ASP A 91 -6.67 -4.84 35.94
C ASP A 91 -5.61 -4.55 34.86
N ARG A 92 -6.04 -3.85 33.82
CA ARG A 92 -5.22 -3.52 32.63
C ARG A 92 -3.87 -2.88 32.97
N SER A 93 -3.76 -2.14 34.08
CA SER A 93 -2.50 -1.54 34.52
C SER A 93 -1.41 -2.57 34.89
N VAL A 94 -1.77 -3.83 35.10
CA VAL A 94 -0.84 -4.94 35.39
C VAL A 94 -0.55 -5.71 34.10
N TRP A 95 0.69 -5.58 33.64
CA TRP A 95 1.20 -6.28 32.47
C TRP A 95 2.63 -6.76 32.69
N PHE A 96 3.00 -7.84 31.99
CA PHE A 96 4.31 -8.48 32.06
C PHE A 96 4.91 -8.58 30.66
N LEU A 97 6.18 -8.21 30.54
CA LEU A 97 6.99 -8.33 29.32
C LEU A 97 8.34 -8.95 29.69
N ASP A 98 8.77 -9.96 28.94
CA ASP A 98 10.08 -10.60 29.16
C ASP A 98 11.23 -9.78 28.55
N HIS A 99 12.07 -9.23 29.42
CA HIS A 99 13.27 -8.47 29.06
C HIS A 99 14.46 -9.34 28.66
N ASP A 100 14.65 -10.49 29.30
CA ASP A 100 15.81 -11.36 29.08
C ASP A 100 15.65 -12.07 27.73
N TYR A 101 14.42 -12.45 27.39
CA TYR A 101 14.04 -12.88 26.05
C TYR A 101 14.28 -11.79 24.99
N LEU A 102 13.92 -10.52 25.28
CA LEU A 102 14.13 -9.39 24.36
C LEU A 102 15.63 -9.19 24.07
N GLU A 103 16.47 -9.09 25.10
CA GLU A 103 17.92 -8.93 24.93
C GLU A 103 18.57 -10.14 24.24
N THR A 104 18.18 -11.36 24.63
CA THR A 104 18.68 -12.60 24.04
C THR A 104 18.33 -12.71 22.56
N MET A 105 17.07 -12.47 22.18
CA MET A 105 16.62 -12.53 20.78
C MET A 105 17.23 -11.42 19.94
N PHE A 106 17.29 -10.18 20.44
CA PHE A 106 17.99 -9.09 19.74
C PHE A 106 19.48 -9.42 19.57
N GLY A 107 20.11 -10.05 20.58
CA GLY A 107 21.46 -10.59 20.52
C GLY A 107 21.65 -11.77 19.54
N MET A 108 20.57 -12.39 19.04
CA MET A 108 20.61 -13.33 17.91
C MET A 108 20.42 -12.61 16.58
N PHE A 109 19.37 -11.79 16.42
CA PHE A 109 19.13 -11.04 15.18
C PHE A 109 20.33 -10.17 14.78
N LYS A 110 20.94 -9.47 15.74
CA LYS A 110 22.14 -8.64 15.52
C LYS A 110 23.39 -9.42 15.07
N LYS A 111 23.43 -10.75 15.25
CA LYS A 111 24.49 -11.63 14.70
C LYS A 111 24.21 -12.06 13.26
N VAL A 112 22.93 -12.12 12.87
CA VAL A 112 22.49 -12.45 11.51
C VAL A 112 22.56 -11.20 10.61
N ASN A 113 22.04 -10.07 11.09
CA ASN A 113 22.08 -8.79 10.40
C ASN A 113 22.52 -7.66 11.35
N ALA A 114 23.72 -7.12 11.12
CA ALA A 114 24.26 -6.02 11.91
C ALA A 114 23.63 -4.64 11.59
N LYS A 115 22.84 -4.53 10.51
CA LYS A 115 22.11 -3.29 10.17
C LYS A 115 20.84 -3.12 11.00
N GLU A 116 20.17 -4.22 11.37
CA GLU A 116 18.93 -4.20 12.13
C GLU A 116 19.13 -3.65 13.55
N ARG A 117 18.21 -2.78 13.96
CA ARG A 117 18.14 -2.20 15.31
C ARG A 117 16.70 -2.24 15.80
N ILE A 118 16.52 -2.24 17.12
CA ILE A 118 15.21 -2.01 17.74
C ILE A 118 14.79 -0.58 17.40
N VAL A 119 13.77 -0.45 16.57
CA VAL A 119 13.20 0.84 16.12
C VAL A 119 11.91 1.20 16.85
N GLY A 120 11.26 0.22 17.45
CA GLY A 120 9.96 0.39 18.10
C GLY A 120 9.31 -0.94 18.42
N TRP A 121 7.98 -0.93 18.50
CA TRP A 121 7.18 -2.11 18.82
C TRP A 121 5.82 -2.04 18.12
N TYR A 122 5.19 -3.21 17.98
CA TYR A 122 3.84 -3.31 17.45
C TYR A 122 2.89 -3.89 18.48
N HIS A 123 1.61 -3.58 18.32
CA HIS A 123 0.55 -4.34 18.96
C HIS A 123 -0.59 -4.69 17.99
N SER A 124 -1.18 -5.87 18.17
CA SER A 124 -2.34 -6.33 17.39
C SER A 124 -3.69 -5.88 17.97
N GLY A 125 -3.68 -4.93 18.91
CA GLY A 125 -4.89 -4.42 19.57
C GLY A 125 -5.69 -3.45 18.69
N PRO A 126 -7.03 -3.51 18.68
CA PRO A 126 -7.86 -2.70 17.78
C PRO A 126 -8.08 -1.24 18.23
N ARG A 127 -7.52 -0.83 19.38
CA ARG A 127 -7.52 0.54 19.92
C ARG A 127 -6.33 0.72 20.87
N LEU A 128 -5.78 1.93 20.89
CA LEU A 128 -4.83 2.39 21.91
C LEU A 128 -5.40 2.23 23.33
N CYS A 129 -4.54 1.87 24.28
CA CYS A 129 -4.82 1.78 25.71
C CYS A 129 -3.82 2.64 26.51
N GLN A 130 -4.21 3.06 27.71
CA GLN A 130 -3.37 3.94 28.56
C GLN A 130 -2.05 3.28 28.99
N ASN A 131 -2.04 1.95 29.11
CA ASN A 131 -0.86 1.12 29.41
C ASN A 131 0.27 1.30 28.40
N ASP A 132 -0.10 1.57 27.14
CA ASP A 132 0.79 1.53 25.99
C ASP A 132 1.87 2.62 26.12
N ILE A 133 1.59 3.71 26.85
CA ILE A 133 2.57 4.75 27.22
C ILE A 133 3.68 4.16 28.12
N GLY A 134 3.33 3.31 29.09
CA GLY A 134 4.29 2.66 30.00
C GLY A 134 5.10 1.58 29.29
N ILE A 135 4.47 0.81 28.40
CA ILE A 135 5.15 -0.16 27.52
C ILE A 135 6.15 0.58 26.61
N ASN A 136 5.74 1.73 26.05
CA ASN A 136 6.58 2.54 25.18
C ASN A 136 7.78 3.14 25.91
N GLU A 137 7.62 3.65 27.15
CA GLU A 137 8.75 4.14 27.94
C GLU A 137 9.72 3.01 28.34
N LEU A 138 9.20 1.81 28.59
CA LEU A 138 10.00 0.63 28.88
C LEU A 138 10.82 0.18 27.65
N ILE A 139 10.21 0.13 26.47
CA ILE A 139 10.88 -0.24 25.21
C ILE A 139 11.83 0.88 24.74
N GLY A 140 11.52 2.14 25.04
CA GLY A 140 12.38 3.30 24.79
C GLY A 140 13.77 3.21 25.43
N LYS A 141 13.94 2.43 26.51
CA LYS A 141 15.25 2.15 27.14
C LYS A 141 16.15 1.26 26.26
N PHE A 142 15.57 0.48 25.36
CA PHE A 142 16.28 -0.39 24.41
C PHE A 142 16.46 0.28 23.03
N CYS A 143 15.63 1.28 22.70
CA CYS A 143 15.73 2.05 21.47
C CYS A 143 16.88 3.06 21.48
N VAL A 144 17.87 2.86 20.61
CA VAL A 144 19.06 3.71 20.48
C VAL A 144 18.73 5.15 20.07
N SER A 145 17.55 5.40 19.49
CA SER A 145 17.11 6.74 19.03
C SER A 145 16.30 7.55 20.04
N GLY A 146 16.01 7.02 21.24
CA GLY A 146 15.24 7.70 22.28
C GLY A 146 13.73 7.80 22.03
N SER A 147 13.29 7.89 20.77
CA SER A 147 11.89 7.84 20.33
C SER A 147 11.53 6.47 19.72
N PRO A 148 11.00 5.51 20.50
CA PRO A 148 10.35 4.31 19.95
C PRO A 148 9.08 4.68 19.17
N VAL A 149 8.88 4.05 18.02
CA VAL A 149 7.62 4.10 17.26
C VAL A 149 6.71 2.94 17.69
N LEU A 150 5.42 3.22 17.88
CA LEU A 150 4.36 2.22 18.01
C LEU A 150 3.70 2.04 16.64
N VAL A 151 3.59 0.79 16.14
CA VAL A 151 2.75 0.46 14.99
C VAL A 151 1.56 -0.38 15.43
N ILE A 152 0.35 0.11 15.21
CA ILE A 152 -0.88 -0.66 15.36
C ILE A 152 -1.10 -1.43 14.06
N VAL A 153 -1.32 -2.74 14.16
CA VAL A 153 -1.64 -3.60 13.01
C VAL A 153 -3.03 -4.19 13.21
N SER A 154 -3.99 -3.80 12.36
CA SER A 154 -5.32 -4.39 12.35
C SER A 154 -5.26 -5.81 11.81
N ILE A 155 -5.61 -6.78 12.67
CA ILE A 155 -5.81 -8.20 12.27
C ILE A 155 -7.06 -8.34 11.39
N LYS A 156 -8.03 -7.43 11.53
CA LYS A 156 -9.29 -7.46 10.79
C LYS A 156 -9.15 -6.72 9.47
N GLU A 157 -9.82 -7.23 8.45
CA GLU A 157 -9.99 -6.58 7.15
C GLU A 157 -10.65 -5.21 7.34
N THR A 158 -9.88 -4.15 7.07
CA THR A 158 -10.31 -2.75 7.13
C THR A 158 -10.18 -2.15 5.73
N GLU A 159 -11.12 -1.29 5.31
CA GLU A 159 -11.05 -0.59 4.02
C GLU A 159 -10.01 0.56 4.06
N GLY A 160 -8.72 0.22 4.08
CA GLY A 160 -7.60 1.16 4.16
C GLY A 160 -6.25 0.46 4.24
N LEU A 161 -5.20 1.17 4.68
CA LEU A 161 -3.98 0.52 5.15
C LEU A 161 -4.27 -0.09 6.54
N PRO A 162 -3.90 -1.34 6.83
CA PRO A 162 -4.09 -1.96 8.15
C PRO A 162 -3.04 -1.51 9.19
N THR A 163 -2.21 -0.52 8.86
CA THR A 163 -1.07 -0.03 9.65
C THR A 163 -1.25 1.43 10.03
N GLU A 164 -1.29 1.71 11.33
CA GLU A 164 -1.29 3.07 11.89
C GLU A 164 -0.01 3.26 12.70
N ALA A 165 0.77 4.30 12.42
CA ALA A 165 2.04 4.55 13.08
C ALA A 165 1.91 5.73 14.05
N TYR A 166 2.45 5.58 15.26
CA TYR A 166 2.41 6.60 16.30
C TYR A 166 3.78 6.82 16.94
N THR A 167 4.06 8.06 17.31
CA THR A 167 5.19 8.45 18.15
C THR A 167 4.69 9.12 19.42
N ALA A 168 5.35 8.86 20.54
CA ALA A 168 5.01 9.50 21.81
C ALA A 168 5.69 10.88 21.89
N ILE A 169 4.90 11.92 22.08
CA ILE A 169 5.37 13.31 22.25
C ILE A 169 4.87 13.82 23.60
N GLU A 170 5.70 14.58 24.31
CA GLU A 170 5.29 15.29 25.53
C GLU A 170 4.65 16.63 25.14
N GLU A 171 3.33 16.63 24.96
CA GLU A 171 2.58 17.83 24.61
C GLU A 171 2.26 18.66 25.86
N VAL A 172 2.91 19.83 25.96
CA VAL A 172 2.55 20.89 26.91
C VAL A 172 1.17 21.41 26.51
N HIS A 173 0.18 21.20 27.38
CA HIS A 173 -1.20 21.64 27.13
C HIS A 173 -1.35 23.13 27.45
N ASP A 174 -1.85 23.90 26.49
CA ASP A 174 -2.13 25.35 26.63
C ASP A 174 -3.19 25.62 27.73
N ASP A 175 -4.03 24.61 28.06
CA ASP A 175 -4.97 24.59 29.19
C ASP A 175 -4.30 24.62 30.58
N GLY A 176 -2.98 24.79 30.68
CA GLY A 176 -2.24 24.85 31.96
C GLY A 176 -2.16 23.52 32.74
N ARG A 177 -2.50 22.40 32.10
CA ARG A 177 -2.34 21.06 32.66
C ARG A 177 -0.86 20.64 32.65
N PRO A 178 -0.41 19.74 33.55
CA PRO A 178 0.93 19.16 33.46
C PRO A 178 1.13 18.50 32.09
N PRO A 179 2.36 18.55 31.52
CA PRO A 179 2.65 17.92 30.23
C PRO A 179 2.32 16.43 30.30
N SER A 180 1.69 15.92 29.24
CA SER A 180 1.31 14.52 29.14
C SER A 180 1.85 13.91 27.86
N LYS A 181 2.23 12.63 27.93
CA LYS A 181 2.68 11.86 26.77
C LYS A 181 1.45 11.52 25.93
N THR A 182 1.31 12.20 24.79
CA THR A 182 0.25 11.94 23.81
C THR A 182 0.84 11.19 22.61
N TRP A 183 -0.05 10.56 21.84
CA TRP A 183 0.31 9.81 20.63
C TRP A 183 0.06 10.69 19.40
N ASN A 184 1.12 11.13 18.74
CA ASN A 184 1.02 11.80 17.45
C ASN A 184 1.14 10.78 16.31
N HIS A 185 0.25 10.85 15.33
CA HIS A 185 0.21 9.93 14.20
C HIS A 185 1.26 10.30 13.13
N LEU A 186 2.02 9.31 12.67
CA LEU A 186 3.03 9.42 11.62
C LEU A 186 2.51 8.88 10.28
N ALA A 187 3.04 9.38 9.17
CA ALA A 187 2.65 8.89 7.85
C ALA A 187 3.16 7.45 7.63
N SER A 188 2.27 6.47 7.74
CA SER A 188 2.56 5.06 7.45
C SER A 188 2.34 4.74 5.97
N GLU A 189 3.26 3.99 5.37
CA GLU A 189 3.03 3.31 4.09
C GLU A 189 3.55 1.86 4.14
N ILE A 190 3.11 1.05 3.18
CA ILE A 190 3.63 -0.30 2.97
C ILE A 190 4.59 -0.24 1.78
N GLY A 191 5.85 -0.56 2.01
CA GLY A 191 6.90 -0.67 0.99
C GLY A 191 7.52 -2.06 1.03
N ALA A 192 8.04 -2.55 -0.08
CA ALA A 192 8.63 -3.89 -0.18
C ALA A 192 10.07 -3.82 -0.70
N GLU A 193 10.92 -4.76 -0.28
CA GLU A 193 12.20 -5.00 -0.95
C GLU A 193 11.98 -5.83 -2.24
N GLU A 194 12.88 -5.73 -3.23
CA GLU A 194 12.76 -6.44 -4.53
C GLU A 194 12.51 -7.95 -4.37
N ALA A 195 13.16 -8.58 -3.38
CA ALA A 195 12.97 -9.99 -3.05
C ALA A 195 11.60 -10.30 -2.44
N GLU A 196 11.00 -9.35 -1.71
CA GLU A 196 9.66 -9.48 -1.16
C GLU A 196 8.58 -9.22 -2.21
N GLU A 197 8.79 -8.24 -3.10
CA GLU A 197 7.83 -7.91 -4.17
C GLU A 197 7.56 -9.12 -5.07
N VAL A 198 8.61 -9.83 -5.50
CA VAL A 198 8.48 -11.08 -6.28
C VAL A 198 7.75 -12.18 -5.49
N GLY A 199 8.01 -12.29 -4.19
CA GLY A 199 7.32 -13.25 -3.31
C GLY A 199 5.83 -12.94 -3.14
N VAL A 200 5.50 -11.67 -2.92
CA VAL A 200 4.12 -11.18 -2.76
C VAL A 200 3.36 -11.27 -4.08
N GLU A 201 3.96 -10.93 -5.22
CA GLU A 201 3.32 -11.12 -6.52
C GLU A 201 3.04 -12.60 -6.82
N HIS A 202 3.96 -13.51 -6.47
CA HIS A 202 3.72 -14.94 -6.64
C HIS A 202 2.54 -15.44 -5.78
N LEU A 203 2.45 -15.02 -4.52
CA LEU A 203 1.36 -15.36 -3.61
C LEU A 203 0.02 -14.74 -4.03
N LEU A 204 0.03 -13.55 -4.64
CA LEU A 204 -1.18 -12.85 -5.09
C LEU A 204 -1.64 -13.24 -6.49
N ARG A 205 -0.94 -14.12 -7.21
CA ARG A 205 -1.26 -14.51 -8.60
C ARG A 205 -2.71 -14.98 -8.80
N ASP A 206 -3.26 -15.68 -7.81
CA ASP A 206 -4.62 -16.24 -7.87
C ASP A 206 -5.71 -15.24 -7.42
N ILE A 207 -5.32 -14.07 -6.89
CA ILE A 207 -6.22 -13.03 -6.33
C ILE A 207 -6.17 -11.74 -7.18
N LYS A 208 -5.00 -11.39 -7.69
CA LYS A 208 -4.72 -10.21 -8.52
C LYS A 208 -5.21 -10.47 -9.94
N ASP A 209 -6.48 -10.17 -10.20
CA ASP A 209 -7.09 -10.26 -11.52
C ASP A 209 -6.41 -9.31 -12.53
N SER A 210 -5.35 -9.81 -13.16
CA SER A 210 -4.53 -9.11 -14.14
C SER A 210 -5.24 -8.89 -15.48
N THR A 211 -6.46 -9.42 -15.65
CA THR A 211 -7.33 -9.12 -16.80
C THR A 211 -8.02 -7.75 -16.67
N VAL A 212 -8.04 -7.16 -15.48
CA VAL A 212 -8.65 -5.85 -15.20
C VAL A 212 -7.88 -4.73 -15.89
N GLY A 213 -8.36 -4.32 -17.06
CA GLY A 213 -7.77 -3.23 -17.84
C GLY A 213 -7.64 -1.91 -17.06
N THR A 214 -6.64 -1.11 -17.44
CA THR A 214 -6.20 0.11 -16.71
C THR A 214 -7.31 1.15 -16.46
N LEU A 215 -8.33 1.21 -17.30
CA LEU A 215 -9.53 2.04 -17.07
C LEU A 215 -10.34 1.53 -15.86
N SER A 216 -10.62 0.24 -15.79
CA SER A 216 -11.34 -0.39 -14.69
C SER A 216 -10.57 -0.27 -13.38
N GLN A 217 -9.24 -0.38 -13.41
CA GLN A 217 -8.38 -0.12 -12.24
C GLN A 217 -8.51 1.32 -11.73
N ARG A 218 -8.51 2.33 -12.63
CA ARG A 218 -8.70 3.76 -12.29
C ARG A 218 -10.09 4.08 -11.76
N ILE A 219 -11.14 3.47 -12.32
CA ILE A 219 -12.51 3.59 -11.79
C ILE A 219 -12.61 2.91 -10.42
N GLY A 220 -11.92 1.78 -10.24
CA GLY A 220 -11.79 1.09 -8.96
C GLY A 220 -11.14 1.95 -7.88
N SER A 221 -10.01 2.61 -8.18
CA SER A 221 -9.34 3.50 -7.21
C SER A 221 -10.14 4.76 -6.91
N GLN A 222 -10.82 5.37 -7.90
CA GLN A 222 -11.75 6.48 -7.67
C GLN A 222 -12.91 6.08 -6.74
N ARG A 223 -13.54 4.92 -6.99
CA ARG A 223 -14.62 4.38 -6.15
C ARG A 223 -14.12 4.07 -4.73
N SER A 224 -12.91 3.52 -4.59
CA SER A 224 -12.29 3.22 -3.29
C SER A 224 -11.98 4.50 -2.51
N GLY A 225 -11.39 5.51 -3.16
CA GLY A 225 -11.10 6.81 -2.55
C GLY A 225 -12.35 7.53 -2.03
N LEU A 226 -13.44 7.54 -2.81
CA LEU A 226 -14.73 8.08 -2.36
C LEU A 226 -15.31 7.31 -1.16
N ARG A 227 -15.10 5.98 -1.10
CA ARG A 227 -15.54 5.14 0.01
C ARG A 227 -14.75 5.41 1.30
N GLY A 228 -13.43 5.50 1.19
CA GLY A 228 -12.54 5.88 2.29
C GLY A 228 -12.84 7.30 2.81
N PHE A 229 -13.03 8.27 1.92
CA PHE A 229 -13.43 9.63 2.30
C PHE A 229 -14.79 9.66 3.02
N HIS A 230 -15.78 8.87 2.58
CA HIS A 230 -17.05 8.74 3.30
C HIS A 230 -16.89 8.13 4.69
N ALA A 231 -16.01 7.14 4.85
CA ALA A 231 -15.70 6.55 6.15
C ALA A 231 -15.03 7.57 7.09
N GLN A 232 -14.02 8.30 6.62
CA GLN A 232 -13.34 9.37 7.37
C GLN A 232 -14.30 10.49 7.77
N LEU A 233 -15.16 10.95 6.86
CA LEU A 233 -16.16 11.98 7.17
C LEU A 233 -17.18 11.51 8.23
N LYS A 234 -17.54 10.22 8.21
CA LYS A 234 -18.40 9.60 9.22
C LYS A 234 -17.70 9.49 10.58
N GLU A 235 -16.41 9.21 10.61
CA GLU A 235 -15.60 9.19 11.83
C GLU A 235 -15.44 10.60 12.44
N ILE A 236 -15.16 11.61 11.61
CA ILE A 236 -15.15 13.02 12.03
C ILE A 236 -16.50 13.41 12.65
N ASN A 237 -17.63 13.04 12.02
CA ASN A 237 -18.95 13.31 12.58
C ASN A 237 -19.18 12.58 13.92
N ALA A 238 -18.76 11.32 14.04
CA ALA A 238 -18.85 10.58 15.30
C ALA A 238 -18.02 11.21 16.43
N TYR A 239 -16.80 11.71 16.13
CA TYR A 239 -16.00 12.47 17.10
C TYR A 239 -16.70 13.77 17.54
N LEU A 240 -17.33 14.50 16.61
CA LEU A 240 -18.10 15.71 16.93
C LEU A 240 -19.35 15.39 17.77
N GLU A 241 -20.09 14.33 17.46
CA GLU A 241 -21.22 13.85 18.27
C GLU A 241 -20.77 13.44 19.69
N ASP A 242 -19.63 12.76 19.83
CA ASP A 242 -19.02 12.39 21.10
C ASP A 242 -18.63 13.62 21.94
N VAL A 243 -18.01 14.63 21.31
CA VAL A 243 -17.67 15.92 21.93
C VAL A 243 -18.91 16.73 22.32
N ILE A 244 -19.90 16.86 21.44
CA ILE A 244 -21.17 17.57 21.72
C ILE A 244 -21.93 16.90 22.88
N SER A 245 -21.88 15.57 22.98
CA SER A 245 -22.45 14.81 24.09
C SER A 245 -21.62 14.87 25.39
N GLY A 246 -20.49 15.58 25.40
CA GLY A 246 -19.63 15.76 26.58
C GLY A 246 -18.88 14.50 27.03
N ARG A 247 -18.81 13.46 26.19
CA ARG A 247 -18.13 12.19 26.54
C ARG A 247 -16.61 12.26 26.38
N LEU A 248 -16.11 13.11 25.50
CA LEU A 248 -14.69 13.38 25.30
C LEU A 248 -14.39 14.89 25.49
N PRO A 249 -13.21 15.26 26.04
CA PRO A 249 -12.77 16.64 26.03
C PRO A 249 -12.43 17.11 24.61
N ILE A 250 -12.62 18.40 24.35
CA ILE A 250 -12.29 19.02 23.06
C ILE A 250 -10.77 19.03 22.87
N ASN A 251 -10.27 18.38 21.81
CA ASN A 251 -8.92 18.67 21.31
C ASN A 251 -8.99 19.88 20.36
N HIS A 252 -8.49 21.03 20.82
CA HIS A 252 -8.48 22.29 20.08
C HIS A 252 -7.72 22.19 18.74
N GLN A 253 -6.64 21.40 18.67
CA GLN A 253 -5.85 21.26 17.44
C GLN A 253 -6.64 20.56 16.31
N ILE A 254 -7.48 19.57 16.67
CA ILE A 254 -8.38 18.91 15.71
C ILE A 254 -9.47 19.89 15.24
N ALA A 255 -10.01 20.70 16.15
CA ALA A 255 -11.03 21.70 15.82
C ALA A 255 -10.50 22.76 14.83
N TYR A 256 -9.29 23.29 15.05
CA TYR A 256 -8.66 24.25 14.12
C TYR A 256 -8.40 23.63 12.75
N ARG A 257 -7.79 22.44 12.67
CA ARG A 257 -7.56 21.75 11.37
C ARG A 257 -8.86 21.47 10.63
N LEU A 258 -9.96 21.15 11.33
CA LEU A 258 -11.27 20.95 10.72
C LEU A 258 -11.87 22.26 10.22
N GLN A 259 -11.74 23.36 10.98
CA GLN A 259 -12.17 24.68 10.55
C GLN A 259 -11.41 25.13 9.30
N ASP A 260 -10.09 24.95 9.25
CA ASP A 260 -9.27 25.22 8.06
C ASP A 260 -9.71 24.36 6.87
N THR A 261 -10.01 23.07 7.08
CA THR A 261 -10.51 22.17 6.03
C THR A 261 -11.83 22.66 5.42
N VAL A 262 -12.73 23.24 6.24
CA VAL A 262 -13.98 23.85 5.75
C VAL A 262 -13.72 25.19 5.06
N ASN A 263 -12.80 26.00 5.57
CA ASN A 263 -12.40 27.29 4.96
C ASN A 263 -11.72 27.11 3.60
N LEU A 264 -11.03 25.99 3.37
CA LEU A 264 -10.35 25.65 2.11
C LEU A 264 -11.29 25.03 1.05
N LEU A 265 -12.58 24.85 1.34
CA LEU A 265 -13.53 24.25 0.41
C LEU A 265 -13.80 25.20 -0.78
N PRO A 266 -13.51 24.82 -2.04
CA PRO A 266 -13.55 25.75 -3.16
C PRO A 266 -14.98 26.02 -3.67
N ASP A 267 -15.30 27.29 -3.95
CA ASP A 267 -16.57 27.70 -4.55
C ASP A 267 -16.68 27.27 -6.03
N ILE A 268 -17.22 26.07 -6.25
CA ILE A 268 -17.43 25.46 -7.58
C ILE A 268 -18.35 26.31 -8.49
N SER A 269 -19.15 27.20 -7.91
CA SER A 269 -20.08 28.10 -8.61
C SER A 269 -19.43 29.32 -9.27
N LEU A 270 -18.13 29.55 -9.06
CA LEU A 270 -17.42 30.69 -9.66
C LEU A 270 -17.40 30.60 -11.20
N PRO A 271 -17.82 31.65 -11.93
CA PRO A 271 -17.97 31.58 -13.39
C PRO A 271 -16.64 31.40 -14.13
N GLU A 272 -15.53 31.83 -13.53
CA GLU A 272 -14.18 31.60 -14.05
C GLU A 272 -13.75 30.13 -13.93
N PHE A 273 -14.01 29.49 -12.79
CA PHE A 273 -13.78 28.05 -12.60
C PHE A 273 -14.64 27.23 -13.56
N VAL A 274 -15.92 27.55 -13.70
CA VAL A 274 -16.84 26.90 -14.64
C VAL A 274 -16.33 27.05 -16.09
N ARG A 275 -15.85 28.23 -16.49
CA ARG A 275 -15.25 28.44 -17.82
C ARG A 275 -13.97 27.63 -18.03
N ALA A 276 -13.08 27.57 -17.05
CA ALA A 276 -11.85 26.80 -17.11
C ALA A 276 -12.15 25.29 -17.23
N LEU A 277 -13.10 24.79 -16.44
CA LEU A 277 -13.56 23.40 -16.47
C LEU A 277 -14.16 23.03 -17.84
N TYR A 278 -14.97 23.90 -18.45
CA TYR A 278 -15.49 23.68 -19.80
C TYR A 278 -14.38 23.62 -20.86
N MET A 279 -13.38 24.51 -20.78
CA MET A 279 -12.23 24.49 -21.70
C MET A 279 -11.43 23.20 -21.56
N GLN A 280 -11.05 22.82 -20.34
CA GLN A 280 -10.32 21.58 -20.07
C GLN A 280 -11.12 20.33 -20.49
N THR A 281 -12.43 20.33 -20.31
CA THR A 281 -13.32 19.23 -20.73
C THR A 281 -13.38 19.11 -22.26
N ASN A 282 -13.45 20.24 -22.97
CA ASN A 282 -13.41 20.27 -24.43
C ASN A 282 -12.07 19.74 -24.98
N ASP A 283 -10.96 20.16 -24.39
CA ASP A 283 -9.63 19.74 -24.83
C ASP A 283 -9.41 18.24 -24.56
N GLN A 284 -9.88 17.74 -23.41
CA GLN A 284 -9.88 16.30 -23.10
C GLN A 284 -10.80 15.50 -24.06
N ALA A 285 -11.96 16.05 -24.46
CA ALA A 285 -12.85 15.42 -25.43
C ALA A 285 -12.20 15.34 -26.83
N LEU A 286 -11.43 16.36 -27.24
CA LEU A 286 -10.66 16.33 -28.49
C LEU A 286 -9.59 15.22 -28.49
N VAL A 287 -8.88 15.02 -27.37
CA VAL A 287 -7.92 13.92 -27.20
C VAL A 287 -8.61 12.56 -27.28
N ILE A 288 -9.78 12.39 -26.66
CA ILE A 288 -10.59 11.17 -26.76
C ILE A 288 -11.02 10.93 -28.22
N TYR A 289 -11.50 11.95 -28.92
CA TYR A 289 -11.92 11.85 -30.32
C TYR A 289 -10.77 11.41 -31.24
N LEU A 290 -9.62 12.08 -31.17
CA LEU A 290 -8.43 11.70 -31.95
C LEU A 290 -7.98 10.26 -31.64
N SER A 291 -7.98 9.88 -30.35
CA SER A 291 -7.63 8.51 -29.93
C SER A 291 -8.61 7.46 -30.46
N SER A 292 -9.90 7.79 -30.59
CA SER A 292 -10.94 6.92 -31.16
C SER A 292 -10.83 6.78 -32.68
N MET A 293 -10.41 7.85 -33.36
CA MET A 293 -10.16 7.84 -34.81
C MET A 293 -8.94 6.99 -35.15
N LEU A 294 -7.82 7.16 -34.42
CA LEU A 294 -6.62 6.34 -34.59
C LEU A 294 -6.90 4.86 -34.31
N ARG A 295 -7.66 4.53 -33.26
CA ARG A 295 -8.11 3.15 -33.01
C ARG A 295 -8.98 2.59 -34.14
N SER A 296 -9.89 3.39 -34.69
CA SER A 296 -10.74 2.99 -35.82
C SER A 296 -9.93 2.71 -37.10
N ILE A 297 -8.84 3.45 -37.32
CA ILE A 297 -7.93 3.24 -38.46
C ILE A 297 -7.09 1.97 -38.27
N LEU A 298 -6.48 1.79 -37.09
CA LEU A 298 -5.69 0.59 -36.78
C LEU A 298 -6.54 -0.68 -36.86
N ALA A 299 -7.75 -0.69 -36.30
CA ALA A 299 -8.67 -1.82 -36.39
C ALA A 299 -9.17 -2.10 -37.83
N LEU A 300 -9.02 -1.14 -38.76
CA LEU A 300 -9.29 -1.32 -40.19
C LEU A 300 -8.08 -1.94 -40.91
N ASP A 301 -6.87 -1.54 -40.53
CA ASP A 301 -5.60 -2.12 -41.01
C ASP A 301 -5.48 -3.58 -40.55
N ASP A 302 -5.70 -3.84 -39.25
CA ASP A 302 -5.81 -5.18 -38.66
C ASP A 302 -6.82 -6.05 -39.43
N LEU A 303 -7.97 -5.50 -39.82
CA LEU A 303 -9.01 -6.22 -40.55
C LEU A 303 -8.62 -6.50 -42.02
N ILE A 304 -7.83 -5.63 -42.65
CA ILE A 304 -7.28 -5.86 -43.99
C ILE A 304 -6.25 -7.00 -43.93
N ASP A 305 -5.32 -6.97 -42.98
CA ASP A 305 -4.30 -8.00 -42.81
C ASP A 305 -4.90 -9.36 -42.44
N ASN A 306 -5.83 -9.41 -41.47
CA ASN A 306 -6.57 -10.65 -41.16
C ASN A 306 -7.30 -11.21 -42.40
N LYS A 307 -7.84 -10.35 -43.26
CA LYS A 307 -8.54 -10.77 -44.49
C LYS A 307 -7.57 -11.20 -45.60
N LEU A 308 -6.38 -10.63 -45.68
CA LEU A 308 -5.32 -11.07 -46.60
C LEU A 308 -4.81 -12.45 -46.18
N GLN A 309 -4.47 -12.62 -44.90
CA GLN A 309 -4.03 -13.90 -44.34
C GLN A 309 -5.07 -15.00 -44.53
N ASN A 310 -6.34 -14.75 -44.16
CA ASN A 310 -7.42 -15.73 -44.36
C ASN A 310 -7.60 -16.13 -45.84
N ARG A 311 -7.48 -15.18 -46.78
CA ARG A 311 -7.56 -15.47 -48.22
C ARG A 311 -6.34 -16.25 -48.73
N GLU A 312 -5.20 -16.15 -48.08
CA GLU A 312 -3.99 -16.90 -48.43
C GLU A 312 -4.01 -18.30 -47.85
N THR A 313 -4.47 -18.48 -46.61
CA THR A 313 -4.73 -19.82 -46.05
C THR A 313 -5.88 -20.54 -46.77
N GLU A 314 -6.97 -19.86 -47.15
CA GLU A 314 -8.03 -20.43 -48.00
C GLU A 314 -7.46 -20.96 -49.33
N LYS A 315 -6.55 -20.21 -49.98
CA LYS A 315 -5.89 -20.66 -51.21
C LYS A 315 -5.03 -21.89 -50.96
N GLU A 316 -4.16 -21.84 -49.95
CA GLU A 316 -3.30 -22.98 -49.59
C GLU A 316 -4.11 -24.24 -49.26
N GLU A 317 -5.24 -24.11 -48.57
CA GLU A 317 -6.18 -25.22 -48.34
C GLU A 317 -6.79 -25.72 -49.66
N THR A 318 -7.25 -24.83 -50.56
CA THR A 318 -7.80 -25.26 -51.86
C THR A 318 -6.75 -25.90 -52.77
N ASP A 319 -5.50 -25.46 -52.75
CA ASP A 319 -4.40 -26.04 -53.52
C ASP A 319 -3.94 -27.38 -52.93
N GLN A 320 -3.90 -27.50 -51.60
CA GLN A 320 -3.69 -28.79 -50.93
C GLN A 320 -4.82 -29.79 -51.22
N LEU A 321 -6.08 -29.35 -51.19
CA LEU A 321 -7.24 -30.18 -51.55
C LEU A 321 -7.21 -30.59 -53.03
N GLN A 322 -6.83 -29.68 -53.94
CA GLN A 322 -6.63 -30.01 -55.35
C GLN A 322 -5.48 -31.00 -55.55
N ALA A 323 -4.34 -30.82 -54.88
CA ALA A 323 -3.21 -31.74 -54.94
C ALA A 323 -3.54 -33.12 -54.37
N ALA A 324 -4.32 -33.19 -53.27
CA ALA A 324 -4.83 -34.44 -52.73
C ALA A 324 -5.81 -35.14 -53.69
N ARG A 325 -6.72 -34.37 -54.31
CA ARG A 325 -7.70 -34.88 -55.29
C ARG A 325 -7.03 -35.35 -56.58
N ALA A 326 -5.97 -34.66 -57.02
CA ALA A 326 -5.13 -35.08 -58.15
C ALA A 326 -4.35 -36.37 -57.84
N LYS A 327 -3.77 -36.50 -56.64
CA LYS A 327 -3.14 -37.76 -56.18
C LYS A 327 -4.15 -38.91 -56.12
N ALA A 328 -5.36 -38.66 -55.63
CA ALA A 328 -6.43 -39.67 -55.61
C ALA A 328 -6.88 -40.07 -57.02
N ALA A 329 -6.99 -39.12 -57.95
CA ALA A 329 -7.31 -39.39 -59.35
C ALA A 329 -6.19 -40.19 -60.06
N ALA A 330 -4.91 -39.87 -59.78
CA ALA A 330 -3.77 -40.64 -60.30
C ALA A 330 -3.74 -42.08 -59.75
N ALA A 331 -4.05 -42.26 -58.46
CA ALA A 331 -4.19 -43.59 -57.85
C ALA A 331 -5.33 -44.40 -58.51
N ALA A 332 -6.49 -43.78 -58.72
CA ALA A 332 -7.61 -44.41 -59.43
C ALA A 332 -7.27 -44.76 -60.90
N ALA A 333 -6.53 -43.90 -61.60
CA ALA A 333 -6.04 -44.17 -62.95
C ALA A 333 -5.05 -45.35 -63.00
N SER A 334 -4.16 -45.47 -62.01
CA SER A 334 -3.26 -46.63 -61.90
C SER A 334 -4.01 -47.93 -61.57
N ALA A 335 -5.09 -47.87 -60.78
CA ALA A 335 -5.96 -49.02 -60.52
C ALA A 335 -6.75 -49.46 -61.77
N ALA A 336 -7.13 -48.52 -62.65
CA ALA A 336 -7.82 -48.80 -63.90
C ALA A 336 -6.92 -49.36 -65.02
N ALA A 337 -5.59 -49.40 -64.81
CA ALA A 337 -4.61 -49.87 -65.80
C ALA A 337 -4.24 -51.35 -65.67
N ALA A 338 -4.82 -52.09 -64.71
CA ALA A 338 -4.63 -53.53 -64.55
C ALA A 338 -5.78 -54.32 -65.22
N PRO A 339 -5.51 -55.27 -66.13
CA PRO A 339 -6.55 -56.08 -66.77
C PRO A 339 -7.12 -57.15 -65.83
N ASP A 340 -8.38 -57.52 -66.08
CA ASP A 340 -9.23 -58.37 -65.22
C ASP A 340 -8.86 -59.87 -65.23
N GLY A 341 -9.22 -60.60 -64.16
CA GLY A 341 -9.38 -62.06 -64.23
C GLY A 341 -9.03 -62.92 -62.99
N LYS A 342 -9.79 -62.82 -61.87
CA LYS A 342 -10.42 -63.98 -61.15
C LYS A 342 -10.95 -63.69 -59.73
N LYS A 343 -12.14 -64.24 -59.44
CA LYS A 343 -12.72 -64.63 -58.12
C LYS A 343 -12.52 -66.16 -57.90
N PRO A 344 -12.83 -66.81 -56.75
CA PRO A 344 -13.65 -66.41 -55.56
C PRO A 344 -12.83 -66.38 -54.24
N ALA A 345 -13.33 -66.36 -52.98
CA ALA A 345 -14.65 -66.65 -52.39
C ALA A 345 -14.96 -65.83 -51.09
N GLU A 346 -15.92 -66.30 -50.27
CA GLU A 346 -16.34 -65.78 -48.94
C GLU A 346 -15.20 -65.66 -47.89
N ASP A 347 -15.32 -64.97 -46.74
CA ASP A 347 -16.51 -64.73 -45.89
C ASP A 347 -16.47 -63.42 -45.04
N GLN A 348 -17.53 -63.15 -44.28
CA GLN A 348 -17.74 -62.04 -43.32
C GLN A 348 -17.96 -62.62 -41.88
N PRO A 349 -18.23 -61.84 -40.80
CA PRO A 349 -18.09 -60.41 -40.48
C PRO A 349 -17.16 -60.26 -39.20
N PRO A 350 -17.30 -59.39 -38.17
CA PRO A 350 -18.24 -58.28 -37.93
C PRO A 350 -17.77 -56.97 -37.21
N SER A 351 -18.66 -55.95 -37.33
CA SER A 351 -19.13 -54.98 -36.32
C SER A 351 -18.22 -53.94 -35.62
N SER A 352 -18.81 -52.73 -35.46
CA SER A 352 -18.56 -51.66 -34.45
C SER A 352 -17.22 -50.90 -34.54
N ASP A 353 -17.15 -49.57 -34.38
CA ASP A 353 -18.14 -48.62 -33.82
C ASP A 353 -18.25 -47.24 -34.52
N LYS A 354 -19.28 -46.50 -34.11
CA LYS A 354 -19.53 -45.05 -34.30
C LYS A 354 -20.05 -44.48 -32.96
N PRO A 355 -20.04 -43.15 -32.71
CA PRO A 355 -19.28 -42.06 -33.35
C PRO A 355 -18.24 -41.51 -32.31
N ASP A 356 -17.90 -40.24 -32.10
CA ASP A 356 -18.69 -39.00 -32.00
C ASP A 356 -17.89 -37.72 -32.35
N SER A 357 -18.62 -36.62 -32.53
CA SER A 357 -18.17 -35.25 -32.77
C SER A 357 -18.03 -34.42 -31.49
N GLY A 358 -17.20 -33.37 -31.52
CA GLY A 358 -16.99 -32.43 -30.40
C GLY A 358 -15.90 -31.42 -30.74
N GLU A 359 -16.12 -30.59 -31.76
CA GLU A 359 -16.52 -29.19 -31.58
C GLU A 359 -15.43 -28.30 -30.93
N LYS A 360 -14.58 -27.70 -31.78
CA LYS A 360 -13.79 -26.52 -31.39
C LYS A 360 -14.72 -25.33 -31.17
N LYS A 361 -14.74 -24.76 -29.96
CA LYS A 361 -15.28 -23.43 -29.68
C LYS A 361 -14.42 -22.69 -28.67
N ARG A 362 -13.97 -21.50 -29.09
CA ARG A 362 -13.58 -20.31 -28.31
C ARG A 362 -12.78 -20.56 -27.03
#